data_AF-A0A953DY36-F1
#
_entry.id   AF-A0A953DY36-F1
#
_cell.length_a   1.000
_cell.length_b   1.000
_cell.length_c   1.000
_cell.angle_alpha   90.00
_cell.angle_beta   90.00
_cell.angle_gamma   90.00
#
_symmetry.space_group_name_H-M   'P 1'
#
loop_
_entity.id
_entity.type
_entity.pdbx_description
1 polymer ?
#
loop_
_entity_poly.entity_id
_entity_poly.type
_entity_poly.pdbx_seq_one_letter_code
_entity_poly.pdbx_strand_id
1 'polypeptide(L)'
;MSISSPENKKLKKIGIYGGSFDPIHHGHLILAREAREALDLERIIFVPAAVSPFKGRPPAASGEARLAMLRAAIEGEQGFEIDECELRRPPPSWTIDTVE
;
A
#
# COMPACT_ATOMS: atom_id res chain seq x y z
N MET A 1 -12.87 4.08 45.64
CA MET A 1 -13.33 4.31 44.26
C MET A 1 -12.11 4.48 43.39
N SER A 2 -11.68 3.40 42.75
CA SER A 2 -10.57 3.38 41.80
C SER A 2 -11.06 4.03 40.51
N ILE A 3 -10.60 5.24 40.23
CA ILE A 3 -10.83 5.92 38.96
C ILE A 3 -9.98 5.19 37.93
N SER A 4 -10.61 4.36 37.09
CA SER A 4 -9.99 3.76 35.92
C SER A 4 -9.50 4.89 35.01
N SER A 5 -8.19 4.95 34.81
CA SER A 5 -7.55 5.87 33.86
C SER A 5 -8.12 5.61 32.46
N PRO A 6 -8.45 6.65 31.66
CA PRO A 6 -8.99 6.47 30.32
C PRO A 6 -7.98 5.70 29.46
N GLU A 7 -8.41 4.61 28.83
CA GLU A 7 -7.61 3.88 27.85
C GLU A 7 -7.11 4.86 26.79
N ASN A 8 -5.80 5.10 26.80
CA ASN A 8 -5.13 5.91 25.79
C ASN A 8 -5.16 5.12 24.48
N LYS A 9 -6.18 5.37 23.64
CA LYS A 9 -6.35 4.71 22.34
C LYS A 9 -5.13 5.04 21.47
N LYS A 10 -4.13 4.14 21.42
CA LYS A 10 -2.93 4.31 20.58
C LYS A 10 -3.41 4.51 19.14
N LEU A 11 -3.09 5.67 18.55
CA LEU A 11 -3.41 5.95 17.15
C LEU A 11 -2.73 4.89 16.28
N LYS A 12 -3.49 4.29 15.37
CA LYS A 12 -2.96 3.31 14.41
C LYS A 12 -2.01 4.02 13.46
N LYS A 13 -0.77 3.57 13.39
CA LYS A 13 0.22 4.07 12.44
C LYS A 13 0.20 3.19 11.19
N ILE A 14 -0.20 3.75 10.06
CA ILE A 14 -0.35 3.04 8.79
C ILE A 14 0.54 3.73 7.75
N GLY A 15 1.30 2.95 6.99
CA GLY A 15 1.99 3.42 5.80
C GLY A 15 1.18 3.14 4.54
N ILE A 16 1.11 4.09 3.62
CA ILE A 16 0.56 3.89 2.28
C ILE A 16 1.73 3.82 1.31
N TYR A 17 1.85 2.72 0.57
CA TYR A 17 2.92 2.49 -0.38
C TYR A 17 2.36 2.34 -1.80
N GLY A 18 2.27 3.48 -2.49
CA GLY A 18 1.81 3.55 -3.88
C GLY A 18 2.91 3.15 -4.87
N GLY A 19 2.51 2.48 -5.95
CA GLY A 19 3.45 2.09 -7.01
C GLY A 19 2.76 1.45 -8.20
N SER A 20 3.40 1.43 -9.37
CA SER A 20 2.85 0.68 -10.51
C SER A 20 2.94 -0.83 -10.29
N PHE A 21 3.97 -1.31 -9.57
CA PHE A 21 4.25 -2.73 -9.33
C PHE A 21 4.17 -3.57 -10.62
N ASP A 22 5.01 -3.20 -11.59
CA ASP A 22 5.01 -3.75 -12.95
C ASP A 22 6.35 -4.39 -13.33
N PRO A 23 6.73 -5.54 -12.71
CA PRO A 23 6.05 -6.24 -11.62
C PRO A 23 6.53 -5.79 -10.23
N ILE A 24 5.82 -6.24 -9.17
CA ILE A 24 6.35 -6.25 -7.80
C ILE A 24 7.66 -7.08 -7.75
N HIS A 25 8.61 -6.70 -6.88
CA HIS A 25 9.91 -7.37 -6.76
C HIS A 25 10.53 -7.14 -5.38
N HIS A 26 11.62 -7.85 -5.05
CA HIS A 26 12.25 -7.80 -3.73
C HIS A 26 12.60 -6.39 -3.24
N GLY A 27 13.06 -5.49 -4.12
CA GLY A 27 13.29 -4.09 -3.73
C GLY A 27 12.09 -3.41 -3.08
N HIS A 28 10.86 -3.60 -3.61
CA HIS A 28 9.64 -3.06 -3.00
C HIS A 28 9.35 -3.72 -1.65
N LEU A 29 9.52 -5.05 -1.57
CA LEU A 29 9.22 -5.81 -0.35
C LEU A 29 10.17 -5.45 0.79
N ILE A 30 11.46 -5.31 0.51
CA ILE A 30 12.47 -4.88 1.48
C ILE A 30 12.12 -3.49 1.99
N LEU A 31 11.90 -2.52 1.09
CA LEU A 31 11.55 -1.15 1.49
C LEU A 31 10.29 -1.08 2.35
N ALA A 32 9.24 -1.82 2.01
CA ALA A 32 8.02 -1.87 2.81
C ALA A 32 8.26 -2.45 4.21
N ARG A 33 9.10 -3.49 4.31
CA ARG A 33 9.44 -4.14 5.59
C ARG A 33 10.26 -3.21 6.48
N GLU A 34 11.32 -2.64 5.92
CA GLU A 34 12.17 -1.66 6.60
C GLU A 34 11.37 -0.44 7.07
N ALA A 35 10.49 0.10 6.22
CA ALA A 35 9.64 1.23 6.60
C ALA A 35 8.68 0.87 7.74
N ARG A 36 8.09 -0.33 7.71
CA ARG A 36 7.18 -0.81 8.77
C ARG A 36 7.92 -0.91 10.11
N GLU A 37 9.11 -1.49 10.11
CA GLU A 37 9.90 -1.71 11.31
C GLU A 37 10.52 -0.41 11.84
N ALA A 38 11.15 0.38 10.98
CA ALA A 38 11.83 1.62 11.38
C ALA A 38 10.89 2.70 11.92
N LEU A 39 9.62 2.71 11.48
CA LEU A 39 8.63 3.73 11.87
C LEU A 39 7.58 3.22 12.88
N ASP A 40 7.70 1.98 13.37
CA ASP A 40 6.73 1.32 14.26
C ASP A 40 5.31 1.36 13.65
N LEU A 41 5.19 1.00 12.37
CA LEU A 41 3.89 0.95 11.68
C LEU A 41 3.18 -0.36 11.99
N GLU A 42 1.89 -0.28 12.26
CA GLU A 42 1.02 -1.45 12.43
C GLU A 42 0.91 -2.23 11.11
N ARG A 43 0.84 -1.51 9.99
CA ARG A 43 0.73 -2.10 8.66
C ARG A 43 1.18 -1.16 7.53
N ILE A 44 1.53 -1.76 6.39
CA ILE A 44 1.72 -1.10 5.10
C ILE A 44 0.58 -1.53 4.17
N ILE A 45 -0.09 -0.54 3.56
CA ILE A 45 -1.10 -0.74 2.52
C ILE A 45 -0.44 -0.45 1.18
N PHE A 46 -0.29 -1.48 0.35
CA PHE A 46 0.18 -1.34 -1.03
C PHE A 46 -0.98 -0.87 -1.90
N VAL A 47 -0.75 0.20 -2.69
CA VAL A 47 -1.77 0.76 -3.59
C VAL A 47 -1.24 0.69 -5.04
N PRO A 48 -1.65 -0.34 -5.82
CA PRO A 48 -1.27 -0.44 -7.22
C PRO A 48 -1.93 0.65 -8.06
N ALA A 49 -1.12 1.52 -8.66
CA ALA A 49 -1.60 2.57 -9.54
C ALA A 49 -2.21 2.00 -10.83
N ALA A 50 -3.30 2.63 -11.30
CA ALA A 50 -3.88 2.32 -12.62
C ALA A 50 -2.95 2.81 -13.73
N VAL A 51 -2.70 4.12 -13.76
CA VAL A 51 -1.71 4.76 -14.63
C VAL A 51 -1.05 5.88 -13.83
N SER A 52 0.28 5.88 -13.76
CA SER A 52 1.00 6.97 -13.10
C SER A 52 0.90 8.25 -13.94
N PRO A 53 0.58 9.41 -13.34
CA PRO A 53 0.46 10.68 -14.06
C PRO A 53 1.80 11.15 -14.66
N PHE A 54 2.92 10.65 -14.14
CA PHE A 54 4.27 11.02 -14.59
C PHE A 54 4.85 10.06 -15.64
N LYS A 55 4.17 8.93 -15.91
CA LYS A 55 4.58 7.98 -16.94
C LYS A 55 3.78 8.27 -18.20
N GLY A 56 4.46 8.64 -19.29
CA GLY A 56 3.82 8.89 -20.60
C GLY A 56 3.22 7.65 -21.27
N ARG A 57 3.16 6.51 -20.57
CA ARG A 57 2.56 5.26 -21.03
C ARG A 57 1.99 4.47 -19.84
N PRO A 58 0.93 3.69 -20.05
CA PRO A 58 0.43 2.77 -19.04
C PRO A 58 1.48 1.69 -18.69
N PRO A 59 1.32 1.01 -17.54
CA PRO A 59 2.09 -0.20 -17.21
C PRO A 59 2.00 -1.27 -18.32
N ALA A 60 3.04 -2.09 -18.46
CA ALA A 60 3.10 -3.18 -19.42
C ALA A 60 2.14 -4.32 -19.05
N ALA A 61 2.05 -4.69 -17.77
CA ALA A 61 1.08 -5.67 -17.29
C ALA A 61 -0.26 -5.02 -16.92
N SER A 62 -1.37 -5.74 -17.13
CA SER A 62 -2.70 -5.27 -16.78
C SER A 62 -2.84 -5.03 -15.27
N GLY A 63 -3.85 -4.24 -14.86
CA GLY A 63 -4.13 -4.03 -13.43
C GLY A 63 -4.37 -5.33 -12.68
N GLU A 64 -5.09 -6.27 -13.29
CA GLU A 64 -5.40 -7.59 -12.75
C GLU A 64 -4.14 -8.44 -12.60
N ALA A 65 -3.26 -8.44 -13.61
CA ALA A 65 -2.00 -9.19 -13.55
C ALA A 65 -1.08 -8.64 -12.46
N ARG A 66 -0.97 -7.31 -12.35
CA ARG A 66 -0.16 -6.66 -11.30
C ARG A 66 -0.72 -6.91 -9.91
N LEU A 67 -2.04 -6.85 -9.75
CA LEU A 67 -2.73 -7.18 -8.51
C LEU A 67 -2.51 -8.66 -8.11
N ALA A 68 -2.58 -9.59 -9.06
CA ALA A 68 -2.33 -11.01 -8.81
C ALA A 68 -0.87 -11.26 -8.37
N MET A 69 0.10 -10.65 -9.06
CA MET A 69 1.51 -10.72 -8.67
C MET A 69 1.75 -10.10 -7.29
N LEU A 70 1.11 -8.96 -7.00
CA LEU A 70 1.21 -8.29 -5.70
C LEU A 70 0.65 -9.17 -4.57
N ARG A 71 -0.53 -9.77 -4.76
CA ARG A 71 -1.14 -10.71 -3.80
C ARG A 71 -0.23 -11.91 -3.53
N ALA A 72 0.33 -12.52 -4.58
CA ALA A 72 1.28 -13.61 -4.43
C ALA A 72 2.57 -13.19 -3.71
N ALA A 73 3.07 -11.98 -3.97
CA ALA A 73 4.32 -11.49 -3.39
C ALA A 73 4.23 -11.13 -1.89
N ILE A 74 3.03 -10.89 -1.36
CA ILE A 74 2.81 -10.57 0.06
C ILE A 74 2.06 -11.68 0.81
N GLU A 75 1.84 -12.84 0.19
CA GLU A 75 1.13 -13.94 0.82
C GLU A 75 1.85 -14.38 2.11
N GLY A 76 1.12 -14.42 3.22
CA GLY A 76 1.67 -14.77 4.54
C GLY A 76 2.45 -13.65 5.25
N GLU A 77 2.62 -12.48 4.62
CA GLU A 77 3.33 -11.35 5.22
C GLU A 77 2.44 -10.57 6.20
N GLN A 78 2.73 -10.73 7.50
CA GLN A 78 1.98 -10.03 8.54
C GLN A 78 2.19 -8.51 8.45
N GLY A 79 1.09 -7.76 8.48
CA GLY A 79 1.11 -6.31 8.42
C GLY A 79 1.24 -5.74 7.00
N PHE A 80 1.16 -6.55 5.95
CA PHE A 80 1.00 -6.08 4.57
C PHE A 80 -0.44 -6.28 4.10
N GLU A 81 -1.01 -5.23 3.51
CA GLU A 81 -2.35 -5.23 2.93
C GLU A 81 -2.32 -4.60 1.53
N ILE A 82 -3.37 -4.83 0.73
CA ILE A 82 -3.53 -4.22 -0.59
C ILE A 82 -4.83 -3.45 -0.64
N ASP A 83 -4.80 -2.23 -1.14
CA ASP A 83 -5.98 -1.48 -1.53
C ASP A 83 -5.97 -1.23 -3.05
N GLU A 84 -6.95 -1.81 -3.74
CA GLU A 84 -7.10 -1.70 -5.20
C GLU A 84 -7.92 -0.46 -5.63
N CYS A 85 -8.14 0.52 -4.75
CA CYS A 85 -8.92 1.73 -5.01
C CYS A 85 -8.47 2.51 -6.25
N GLU A 86 -7.17 2.61 -6.52
CA GLU A 86 -6.64 3.27 -7.72
C GLU A 86 -6.94 2.48 -9.00
N LEU A 87 -6.99 1.14 -8.95
CA LEU A 87 -7.35 0.30 -10.10
C LEU A 87 -8.84 0.37 -10.47
N ARG A 88 -9.71 0.74 -9.52
CA ARG A 88 -11.16 0.88 -9.74
C ARG A 88 -11.59 2.25 -10.24
N ARG A 89 -10.67 3.21 -10.31
CA ARG A 89 -10.95 4.60 -10.70
C ARG A 89 -10.42 4.91 -12.10
N PRO A 90 -11.00 5.88 -12.83
CA PRO A 90 -10.44 6.33 -14.09
C PRO A 90 -8.99 6.83 -13.93
N PRO A 91 -8.09 6.55 -14.89
CA PRO A 91 -6.72 7.07 -14.85
C PRO A 91 -6.66 8.58 -15.14
N PRO A 92 -5.57 9.27 -14.74
CA PRO A 92 -4.42 8.75 -14.01
C PRO A 92 -4.68 8.68 -12.49
N SER A 93 -3.83 7.94 -11.78
CA SER A 93 -3.90 7.82 -10.32
C SER A 93 -3.16 8.96 -9.64
N TRP A 94 -3.88 9.86 -8.98
CA TRP A 94 -3.31 10.94 -8.18
C TRP A 94 -3.32 10.59 -6.70
N THR A 95 -2.19 10.79 -6.02
CA THR A 95 -2.09 10.47 -4.59
C THR A 95 -3.04 11.30 -3.74
N ILE A 96 -3.36 12.54 -4.14
CA ILE A 96 -4.33 13.37 -3.40
C ILE A 96 -5.70 12.71 -3.36
N ASP A 97 -6.21 12.26 -4.50
CA ASP A 97 -7.48 11.53 -4.60
C ASP A 97 -7.45 10.22 -3.81
N THR A 98 -6.28 9.62 -3.59
CA THR A 98 -6.13 8.35 -2.87
C THR A 98 -6.16 8.51 -1.35
N VAL A 99 -5.83 9.69 -0.81
CA VAL A 99 -5.76 9.93 0.64
C VAL A 99 -6.91 10.76 1.20
N GLU A 100 -7.84 11.20 0.35
CA GLU A 100 -9.15 11.78 0.75
C GLU A 100 -10.05 10.74 1.44
#